data_AF-A0A966FCX3-F1
#
_entry.id   AF-A0A966FCX3-F1
#
_cell.length_a   1.000
_cell.length_b   1.000
_cell.length_c   1.000
_cell.angle_alpha   90.00
_cell.angle_beta   90.00
_cell.angle_gamma   90.00
#
_symmetry.space_group_name_H-M   'P 1'
#
loop_
_entity.id
_entity.type
_entity.pdbx_description
1 polymer ?
#
loop_
_entity_poly.entity_id
_entity_poly.type
_entity_poly.pdbx_seq_one_letter_code
_entity_poly.pdbx_strand_id
1 'polypeptide(L)'
;MSKSHSAQNFLNRELGLLEFNRRVLAQAEDAAVPLLERLKYLCIVSSNLDEFFEIRIAGLKEQIKLGGIASGPDGLEATQVMKRLFAPTHQLIARQYELFNQELVPALAAQGIKFLRRTHWNEAQQAWVKEFFLREVMPVLTPIGLDPAHPFPRVLNKSLNFAVELQGKDAFGRNSAKAIVQAPRVLPRAIPMPPEIAGCPHGFVFLSSILHAHVGELFAGMAVQGCYQFRVTRNSDLFVDEEEVKNLRISLQGELPQRHFGDAVRLEVADNCP
;
A
#
# COMPACT_ATOMS: atom_id res chain seq x y z
N MET A 1 -25.99 37.22 -19.66
CA MET A 1 -25.48 36.17 -20.57
C MET A 1 -24.27 35.53 -19.91
N SER A 2 -24.39 34.28 -19.45
CA SER A 2 -23.25 33.51 -18.93
C SER A 2 -22.28 33.27 -20.08
N LYS A 3 -21.01 33.68 -19.93
CA LYS A 3 -19.96 33.34 -20.89
C LYS A 3 -19.74 31.83 -20.82
N SER A 4 -20.26 31.09 -21.79
CA SER A 4 -19.95 29.66 -21.93
C SER A 4 -18.52 29.53 -22.48
N HIS A 5 -17.65 28.90 -21.69
CA HIS A 5 -16.27 28.60 -22.09
C HIS A 5 -16.23 27.22 -22.77
N SER A 6 -15.48 27.09 -23.87
CA SER A 6 -15.27 25.80 -24.56
C SER A 6 -14.54 24.81 -23.66
N ALA A 7 -14.89 23.53 -23.76
CA ALA A 7 -14.28 22.42 -23.01
C ALA A 7 -12.75 22.35 -23.15
N GLN A 8 -12.21 22.77 -24.31
CA GLN A 8 -10.78 22.81 -24.58
C GLN A 8 -10.00 23.80 -23.68
N ASN A 9 -10.69 24.74 -23.02
CA ASN A 9 -10.08 25.70 -22.12
C ASN A 9 -9.92 25.18 -20.68
N PHE A 10 -10.43 23.98 -20.38
CA PHE A 10 -10.38 23.40 -19.05
C PHE A 10 -9.40 22.23 -19.01
N LEU A 11 -8.67 22.14 -17.90
CA LEU A 11 -7.86 20.97 -17.58
C LEU A 11 -8.71 19.96 -16.83
N ASN A 12 -8.57 18.69 -17.19
CA ASN A 12 -9.14 17.61 -16.41
C ASN A 12 -8.53 17.60 -15.00
N ARG A 13 -9.39 17.51 -13.98
CA ARG A 13 -8.98 17.57 -12.57
C ARG A 13 -8.07 16.40 -12.19
N GLU A 14 -8.42 15.19 -12.60
CA GLU A 14 -7.68 13.98 -12.22
C GLU A 14 -6.31 13.93 -12.90
N LEU A 15 -6.23 14.33 -14.18
CA LEU A 15 -4.94 14.51 -14.87
C LEU A 15 -4.10 15.59 -14.17
N GLY A 16 -4.71 16.71 -13.79
CA GLY A 16 -4.02 17.78 -13.05
C GLY A 16 -3.47 17.33 -11.70
N LEU A 17 -4.21 16.49 -10.95
CA LEU A 17 -3.74 15.89 -9.70
C LEU A 17 -2.57 14.93 -9.90
N LEU A 18 -2.56 14.18 -11.01
CA LEU A 18 -1.42 13.32 -11.34
C LEU A 18 -0.17 14.16 -11.65
N GLU A 19 -0.31 15.24 -12.43
CA GLU A 19 0.81 16.16 -12.71
C GLU A 19 1.30 16.89 -11.45
N PHE A 20 0.39 17.22 -10.53
CA PHE A 20 0.78 17.72 -9.21
C PHE A 20 1.69 16.72 -8.48
N ASN A 21 1.31 15.44 -8.44
CA ASN A 21 2.14 14.40 -7.83
C ASN A 21 3.49 14.22 -8.53
N ARG A 22 3.54 14.39 -9.86
CA ARG A 22 4.81 14.42 -10.60
C ARG A 22 5.72 15.57 -10.13
N ARG A 23 5.17 16.75 -9.84
CA ARG A 23 5.95 17.87 -9.27
C ARG A 23 6.43 17.60 -7.84
N VAL A 24 5.63 16.90 -7.03
CA VAL A 24 6.07 16.47 -5.69
C VAL A 24 7.21 15.46 -5.81
N LEU A 25 7.14 14.52 -6.76
CA LEU A 25 8.25 13.58 -7.03
C LEU A 25 9.52 14.32 -7.48
N ALA A 26 9.40 15.37 -8.28
CA ALA A 26 10.55 16.18 -8.69
C ALA A 26 11.31 16.78 -7.49
N GLN A 27 10.65 17.06 -6.36
CA GLN A 27 11.32 17.49 -5.13
C GLN A 27 12.14 16.37 -4.47
N ALA A 28 11.74 15.11 -4.65
CA ALA A 28 12.52 13.95 -4.21
C ALA A 28 13.71 13.67 -5.15
N GLU A 29 13.64 14.08 -6.42
CA GLU A 29 14.71 13.97 -7.42
C GLU A 29 15.75 15.08 -7.30
N ASP A 30 15.38 16.25 -6.79
CA ASP A 30 16.26 17.41 -6.66
C ASP A 30 17.41 17.15 -5.66
N ALA A 31 18.64 17.16 -6.17
CA ALA A 31 19.84 16.97 -5.36
C ALA A 31 20.16 18.15 -4.42
N ALA A 32 19.57 19.33 -4.65
CA ALA A 32 19.69 20.47 -3.73
C ALA A 32 18.84 20.28 -2.46
N VAL A 33 17.83 19.41 -2.50
CA VAL A 33 17.01 19.09 -1.33
C VAL A 33 17.78 18.12 -0.41
N PRO A 34 17.82 18.35 0.92
CA PRO A 34 18.47 17.44 1.85
C PRO A 34 17.94 16.01 1.74
N LEU A 35 18.82 15.02 1.86
CA LEU A 35 18.53 13.62 1.55
C LEU A 35 17.31 13.03 2.29
N LEU A 36 17.14 13.35 3.57
CA LEU A 36 15.97 12.89 4.34
C LEU A 36 14.68 13.62 3.94
N GLU A 37 14.76 14.88 3.52
CA GLU A 37 13.62 15.59 2.95
C GLU A 37 13.25 15.02 1.57
N ARG A 38 14.23 14.60 0.74
CA ARG A 38 13.97 13.86 -0.50
C ARG A 38 13.20 12.56 -0.24
N LEU A 39 13.62 11.78 0.76
CA LEU A 39 12.92 10.58 1.19
C LEU A 39 11.49 10.90 1.67
N LYS A 40 11.31 11.99 2.40
CA LYS A 40 10.00 12.45 2.86
C LYS A 40 9.10 12.84 1.70
N TYR A 41 9.59 13.58 0.70
CA TYR A 41 8.83 13.88 -0.52
C TYR A 41 8.40 12.60 -1.25
N LEU A 42 9.28 11.60 -1.33
CA LEU A 42 8.92 10.30 -1.88
C LEU A 42 7.75 9.65 -1.12
N CYS A 43 7.79 9.67 0.22
CA CYS A 43 6.68 9.17 1.06
C CYS A 43 5.37 9.98 0.89
N ILE A 44 5.49 11.30 0.68
CA ILE A 44 4.33 12.16 0.38
C ILE A 44 3.69 11.74 -0.94
N VAL A 45 4.48 11.48 -1.99
CA VAL A 45 3.96 10.98 -3.28
C VAL A 45 3.18 9.68 -3.10
N SER A 46 3.71 8.71 -2.33
CA SER A 46 2.99 7.45 -2.06
C SER A 46 1.67 7.69 -1.33
N SER A 47 1.65 8.61 -0.35
CA SER A 47 0.45 8.94 0.43
C SER A 47 -0.61 9.65 -0.41
N ASN A 48 -0.19 10.59 -1.26
CA ASN A 48 -1.07 11.28 -2.20
C ASN A 48 -1.63 10.33 -3.26
N LEU A 49 -0.82 9.39 -3.74
CA LEU A 49 -1.30 8.35 -4.66
C LEU A 49 -2.32 7.45 -3.98
N ASP A 50 -2.09 7.05 -2.73
CA ASP A 50 -3.08 6.29 -1.95
C ASP A 50 -4.43 7.03 -1.92
N GLU A 51 -4.46 8.32 -1.57
CA GLU A 51 -5.69 9.14 -1.60
C GLU A 51 -6.29 9.27 -3.01
N PHE A 52 -5.45 9.47 -4.02
CA PHE A 52 -5.88 9.57 -5.42
C PHE A 52 -6.63 8.31 -5.86
N PHE A 53 -6.15 7.13 -5.47
CA PHE A 53 -6.86 5.88 -5.73
C PHE A 53 -8.12 5.75 -4.87
N GLU A 54 -8.06 6.08 -3.58
CA GLU A 54 -9.19 5.94 -2.65
C GLU A 54 -10.39 6.80 -3.02
N ILE A 55 -10.18 7.98 -3.59
CA ILE A 55 -11.24 8.96 -3.87
C ILE A 55 -11.44 9.13 -5.38
N ARG A 56 -10.40 9.48 -6.13
CA ARG A 56 -10.55 9.88 -7.55
C ARG A 56 -10.78 8.69 -8.45
N ILE A 57 -9.93 7.67 -8.36
CA ILE A 57 -10.11 6.45 -9.17
C ILE A 57 -11.37 5.71 -8.76
N ALA A 58 -11.73 5.72 -7.48
CA ALA A 58 -12.98 5.15 -6.99
C ALA A 58 -14.19 5.80 -7.67
N GLY A 59 -14.30 7.13 -7.62
CA GLY A 59 -15.39 7.87 -8.27
C GLY A 59 -15.46 7.66 -9.78
N LEU A 60 -14.31 7.61 -10.47
CA LEU A 60 -14.28 7.27 -11.90
C LEU A 60 -14.81 5.86 -12.18
N LYS A 61 -14.47 4.87 -11.35
CA LYS A 61 -14.99 3.50 -11.51
C LYS A 61 -16.51 3.43 -11.31
N GLU A 62 -17.05 4.17 -10.35
CA GLU A 62 -18.49 4.24 -10.10
C GLU A 62 -19.23 4.90 -11.26
N GLN A 63 -18.72 6.03 -11.78
CA GLN A 63 -19.27 6.68 -12.97
C GLN A 63 -19.30 5.73 -14.17
N ILE A 64 -18.23 4.96 -14.39
CA ILE A 64 -18.17 3.97 -15.47
C ILE A 64 -19.22 2.87 -15.25
N LYS A 65 -19.38 2.38 -14.02
CA LYS A 65 -20.35 1.33 -13.67
C LYS A 65 -21.80 1.77 -13.90
N LEU A 66 -22.11 3.04 -13.67
CA LEU A 66 -23.43 3.64 -13.88
C LEU A 66 -23.68 4.06 -15.34
N GLY A 67 -22.71 3.88 -16.24
CA GLY A 67 -22.82 4.33 -17.64
C GLY A 67 -22.77 5.84 -17.79
N GLY A 68 -22.08 6.53 -16.88
CA GLY A 68 -22.00 7.99 -16.82
C GLY A 68 -21.44 8.61 -18.11
N ILE A 69 -22.17 9.61 -18.61
CA ILE A 69 -21.78 10.48 -19.74
C ILE A 69 -20.75 11.52 -19.23
N ALA A 70 -20.08 12.23 -20.14
CA ALA A 70 -19.16 13.34 -19.83
C ALA A 70 -19.73 14.26 -18.72
N SER A 71 -19.02 14.30 -17.60
CA SER A 71 -19.49 14.91 -16.34
C SER A 71 -18.74 16.20 -15.97
N GLY A 72 -17.59 16.47 -16.61
CA GLY A 72 -16.70 17.58 -16.28
C GLY A 72 -16.74 18.76 -17.27
N PRO A 73 -16.28 19.97 -16.87
CA PRO A 73 -16.15 21.14 -17.75
C PRO A 73 -15.21 20.92 -18.95
N ASP A 74 -14.31 19.95 -18.85
CA ASP A 74 -13.37 19.51 -19.88
C ASP A 74 -13.98 18.56 -20.92
N GLY A 75 -15.23 18.13 -20.71
CA GLY A 75 -15.99 17.31 -21.67
C GLY A 75 -15.49 15.88 -21.86
N LEU A 76 -14.60 15.39 -20.99
CA LEU A 76 -14.11 14.02 -21.04
C LEU A 76 -15.05 13.06 -20.31
N GLU A 77 -15.22 11.87 -20.89
CA GLU A 77 -15.92 10.76 -20.23
C GLU A 77 -15.00 10.06 -19.23
N ALA A 78 -15.57 9.48 -18.16
CA ALA A 78 -14.81 8.78 -17.13
C ALA A 78 -13.92 7.65 -17.69
N THR A 79 -14.39 6.93 -18.70
CA THR A 79 -13.62 5.89 -19.42
C THR A 79 -12.38 6.47 -20.12
N GLN A 80 -12.52 7.66 -20.73
CA GLN A 80 -11.45 8.35 -21.42
C GLN A 80 -10.42 8.89 -20.42
N VAL A 81 -10.88 9.47 -19.30
CA VAL A 81 -10.02 9.93 -18.20
C VAL A 81 -9.23 8.77 -17.62
N MET A 82 -9.90 7.66 -17.30
CA MET A 82 -9.26 6.46 -16.76
C MET A 82 -8.18 5.91 -17.72
N LYS A 83 -8.47 5.86 -19.03
CA LYS A 83 -7.50 5.44 -20.05
C LYS A 83 -6.28 6.37 -20.13
N ARG A 84 -6.49 7.68 -20.00
CA ARG A 84 -5.41 8.69 -20.02
C ARG A 84 -4.56 8.66 -18.74
N LEU A 85 -5.12 8.25 -17.61
CA LEU A 85 -4.41 8.12 -16.33
C LEU A 85 -3.55 6.87 -16.23
N PHE A 86 -3.94 5.79 -16.92
CA PHE A 86 -3.36 4.46 -16.70
C PHE A 86 -1.84 4.41 -16.89
N ALA A 87 -1.34 4.75 -18.08
CA ALA A 87 0.10 4.67 -18.37
C ALA A 87 0.93 5.71 -17.57
N PRO A 88 0.53 6.99 -17.48
CA PRO A 88 1.27 7.98 -16.68
C PRO A 88 1.35 7.63 -15.19
N THR A 89 0.31 7.01 -14.62
CA THR A 89 0.34 6.58 -13.21
C THR A 89 1.37 5.48 -12.99
N HIS A 90 1.42 4.47 -13.88
CA HIS A 90 2.44 3.42 -13.80
C HIS A 90 3.86 3.97 -13.99
N GLN A 91 4.04 4.93 -14.91
CA GLN A 91 5.34 5.59 -15.10
C GLN A 91 5.79 6.35 -13.85
N LEU A 92 4.88 7.06 -13.19
CA LEU A 92 5.18 7.78 -11.95
C LEU A 92 5.60 6.81 -10.82
N ILE A 93 4.88 5.69 -10.67
CA ILE A 93 5.20 4.64 -9.69
C ILE A 93 6.55 4.00 -10.02
N ALA A 94 6.79 3.62 -11.27
CA ALA A 94 8.07 3.05 -11.69
C ALA A 94 9.25 3.99 -11.37
N ARG A 95 9.11 5.28 -11.69
CA ARG A 95 10.12 6.29 -11.38
C ARG A 95 10.35 6.45 -9.88
N GLN A 96 9.29 6.38 -9.06
CA GLN A 96 9.40 6.37 -7.61
C GLN A 96 10.25 5.20 -7.11
N TYR A 97 10.02 3.98 -7.62
CA TYR A 97 10.80 2.80 -7.25
C TYR A 97 12.26 2.89 -7.70
N GLU A 98 12.52 3.41 -8.90
CA GLU A 98 13.88 3.65 -9.40
C GLU A 98 14.63 4.61 -8.48
N LEU A 99 14.05 5.80 -8.22
CA LEU A 99 14.63 6.81 -7.35
C LEU A 99 14.93 6.26 -5.96
N PHE A 100 13.97 5.53 -5.36
CA PHE A 100 14.17 4.94 -4.04
C PHE A 100 15.32 3.92 -4.03
N ASN A 101 15.32 2.96 -4.97
CA ASN A 101 16.23 1.83 -4.93
C ASN A 101 17.63 2.15 -5.45
N GLN A 102 17.74 3.00 -6.47
CA GLN A 102 18.98 3.25 -7.19
C GLN A 102 19.70 4.51 -6.70
N GLU A 103 18.99 5.48 -6.11
CA GLU A 103 19.59 6.73 -5.66
C GLU A 103 19.49 6.91 -4.14
N LEU A 104 18.27 6.92 -3.58
CA LEU A 104 18.07 7.29 -2.17
C LEU A 104 18.63 6.24 -1.20
N VAL A 105 18.34 4.96 -1.39
CA VAL A 105 18.86 3.89 -0.52
C VAL A 105 20.40 3.85 -0.51
N PRO A 106 21.10 3.88 -1.67
CA PRO A 106 22.56 3.98 -1.68
C PRO A 106 23.09 5.26 -1.03
N ALA A 107 22.49 6.42 -1.29
CA ALA A 107 22.91 7.69 -0.69
C ALA A 107 22.74 7.70 0.83
N LEU A 108 21.64 7.12 1.35
CA LEU A 108 21.41 6.98 2.79
C LEU A 108 22.45 6.05 3.41
N ALA A 109 22.78 4.94 2.74
CA ALA A 109 23.79 4.00 3.21
C ALA A 109 25.18 4.64 3.32
N ALA A 110 25.54 5.54 2.41
CA ALA A 110 26.78 6.32 2.46
C ALA A 110 26.83 7.28 3.67
N GLN A 111 25.67 7.72 4.18
CA GLN A 111 25.52 8.54 5.38
C GLN A 111 25.31 7.71 6.66
N GLY A 112 25.50 6.39 6.60
CA GLY A 112 25.37 5.50 7.76
C GLY A 112 23.94 5.06 8.09
N ILE A 113 22.96 5.38 7.23
CA ILE A 113 21.55 4.96 7.35
C ILE A 113 21.30 3.78 6.40
N LYS A 114 21.21 2.56 6.94
CA LYS A 114 21.13 1.34 6.12
C LYS A 114 19.82 0.60 6.33
N PHE A 115 19.14 0.27 5.23
CA PHE A 115 18.05 -0.71 5.22
C PHE A 115 18.63 -2.09 4.90
N LEU A 116 18.71 -2.96 5.90
CA LEU A 116 19.34 -4.27 5.81
C LEU A 116 18.43 -5.24 5.06
N ARG A 117 18.83 -5.62 3.85
CA ARG A 117 18.07 -6.55 2.99
C ARG A 117 18.16 -7.97 3.52
N ARG A 118 17.02 -8.68 3.56
CA ARG A 118 16.89 -10.08 4.00
C ARG A 118 17.97 -11.01 3.42
N THR A 119 18.25 -10.88 2.13
CA THR A 119 19.22 -11.73 1.42
C THR A 119 20.67 -11.52 1.82
N HIS A 120 20.97 -10.51 2.64
CA HIS A 120 22.32 -10.14 3.05
C HIS A 120 22.49 -10.10 4.58
N TRP A 121 21.54 -10.64 5.35
CA TRP A 121 21.69 -10.69 6.80
C TRP A 121 22.79 -11.68 7.19
N ASN A 122 23.71 -11.25 8.04
CA ASN A 122 24.68 -12.12 8.69
C ASN A 122 24.03 -12.93 9.84
N GLU A 123 24.77 -13.87 10.43
CA GLU A 123 24.26 -14.75 11.50
C GLU A 123 23.72 -13.97 12.71
N ALA A 124 24.43 -12.93 13.17
CA ALA A 124 24.00 -12.11 14.29
C ALA A 124 22.69 -11.35 14.00
N GLN A 125 22.55 -10.82 12.78
CA GLN A 125 21.36 -10.13 12.31
C GLN A 125 20.18 -11.10 12.18
N GLN A 126 20.40 -12.30 11.65
CA GLN A 126 19.37 -13.34 11.55
C GLN A 126 18.87 -13.77 12.93
N ALA A 127 19.79 -13.99 13.88
CA ALA A 127 19.45 -14.35 15.25
C ALA A 127 18.62 -13.25 15.93
N TRP A 128 19.04 -11.99 15.81
CA TRP A 128 18.30 -10.86 16.37
C TRP A 128 16.91 -10.69 15.74
N VAL A 129 16.81 -10.81 14.42
CA VAL A 129 15.52 -10.71 13.72
C VAL A 129 14.57 -11.84 14.16
N LYS A 130 15.09 -13.06 14.32
CA LYS A 130 14.29 -14.20 14.79
C LYS A 130 13.80 -13.97 16.22
N GLU A 131 14.66 -13.52 17.12
CA GLU A 131 14.27 -13.20 18.51
C GLU A 131 13.22 -12.10 18.55
N PHE A 132 13.44 -11.01 17.81
CA PHE A 132 12.49 -9.91 17.69
C PHE A 132 11.13 -10.39 17.14
N PHE A 133 11.15 -11.24 16.12
CA PHE A 133 9.94 -11.81 15.56
C PHE A 133 9.16 -12.62 16.61
N LEU A 134 9.81 -13.55 17.30
CA LEU A 134 9.15 -14.41 18.30
C LEU A 134 8.61 -13.61 19.50
N ARG A 135 9.34 -12.57 19.93
CA ARG A 135 8.99 -11.77 21.12
C ARG A 135 7.95 -10.70 20.84
N GLU A 136 8.11 -9.94 19.75
CA GLU A 136 7.34 -8.71 19.51
C GLU A 136 6.30 -8.86 18.41
N VAL A 137 6.62 -9.63 17.35
CA VAL A 137 5.79 -9.66 16.13
C VAL A 137 4.79 -10.81 16.18
N MET A 138 5.26 -12.03 16.42
CA MET A 138 4.46 -13.25 16.40
C MET A 138 3.23 -13.20 17.33
N PRO A 139 3.32 -12.69 18.58
CA PRO A 139 2.18 -12.69 19.51
C PRO A 139 0.99 -11.83 19.06
N VAL A 140 1.22 -10.88 18.14
CA VAL A 140 0.18 -9.97 17.62
C VAL A 140 -0.26 -10.32 16.20
N LEU A 141 0.27 -11.40 15.61
CA LEU A 141 -0.16 -11.90 14.31
C LEU A 141 -1.28 -12.93 14.48
N THR A 142 -2.28 -12.84 13.62
CA THR A 142 -3.34 -13.84 13.53
C THR A 142 -3.42 -14.36 12.09
N PRO A 143 -2.95 -15.60 11.82
CA PRO A 143 -3.12 -16.19 10.51
C PRO A 143 -4.59 -16.54 10.28
N ILE A 144 -5.08 -16.28 9.07
CA ILE A 144 -6.44 -16.62 8.64
C ILE A 144 -6.33 -17.67 7.54
N GLY A 145 -6.73 -18.91 7.83
CA GLY A 145 -6.82 -19.97 6.83
C GLY A 145 -7.90 -19.64 5.79
N LEU A 146 -7.61 -19.92 4.52
CA LEU A 146 -8.59 -19.82 3.44
C LEU A 146 -9.12 -21.22 3.14
N ASP A 147 -10.44 -21.37 3.20
CA ASP A 147 -11.14 -22.56 2.75
C ASP A 147 -12.36 -22.19 1.88
N PRO A 148 -12.86 -23.12 1.06
CA PRO A 148 -14.02 -22.86 0.20
C PRO A 148 -15.35 -22.67 0.94
N ALA A 149 -15.43 -23.08 2.21
CA ALA A 149 -16.66 -23.06 3.00
C ALA A 149 -16.90 -21.71 3.69
N HIS A 150 -15.86 -20.88 3.83
CA HIS A 150 -15.94 -19.55 4.43
C HIS A 150 -15.67 -18.44 3.40
N PRO A 151 -16.33 -17.28 3.55
CA PRO A 151 -16.07 -16.13 2.69
C PRO A 151 -14.63 -15.65 2.86
N PHE A 152 -14.06 -15.11 1.78
CA PHE A 152 -12.73 -14.51 1.81
C PHE A 152 -12.65 -13.41 2.89
N PRO A 153 -11.62 -13.40 3.74
CA PRO A 153 -11.54 -12.47 4.85
C PRO A 153 -11.47 -11.02 4.36
N ARG A 154 -12.16 -10.12 5.07
CA ARG A 154 -12.10 -8.69 4.78
C ARG A 154 -10.74 -8.14 5.18
N VAL A 155 -9.86 -8.01 4.20
CA VAL A 155 -8.55 -7.37 4.35
C VAL A 155 -8.72 -5.87 4.58
N LEU A 156 -8.07 -5.36 5.63
CA LEU A 156 -8.09 -3.94 6.00
C LEU A 156 -7.52 -3.07 4.88
N ASN A 157 -8.13 -1.91 4.64
CA ASN A 157 -7.63 -0.95 3.67
C ASN A 157 -6.17 -0.55 3.99
N LYS A 158 -5.29 -0.47 2.99
CA LYS A 158 -3.86 -0.09 3.09
C LYS A 158 -3.02 -0.87 4.12
N SER A 159 -3.49 -2.03 4.60
CA SER A 159 -2.68 -2.88 5.47
C SER A 159 -1.61 -3.64 4.67
N LEU A 160 -0.54 -4.03 5.36
CA LEU A 160 0.44 -4.97 4.84
C LEU A 160 -0.08 -6.38 5.11
N ASN A 161 -0.25 -7.17 4.05
CA ASN A 161 -0.76 -8.53 4.13
C ASN A 161 0.15 -9.48 3.37
N PHE A 162 0.11 -10.75 3.73
CA PHE A 162 0.84 -11.82 3.08
C PHE A 162 -0.12 -12.93 2.70
N ALA A 163 -0.12 -13.32 1.43
CA ALA A 163 -0.73 -14.54 0.96
C ALA A 163 0.32 -15.66 1.08
N VAL A 164 0.00 -16.68 1.87
CA VAL A 164 0.90 -17.79 2.18
C VAL A 164 0.33 -19.06 1.57
N GLU A 165 1.15 -19.73 0.77
CA GLU A 165 0.84 -21.06 0.23
C GLU A 165 1.40 -22.13 1.16
N LEU A 166 0.54 -23.08 1.53
CA LEU A 166 0.79 -24.07 2.57
C LEU A 166 0.62 -25.47 1.99
N GLN A 167 1.49 -26.39 2.42
CA GLN A 167 1.39 -27.81 2.13
C GLN A 167 1.46 -28.60 3.43
N GLY A 168 0.54 -29.54 3.61
CA GLY A 168 0.48 -30.41 4.79
C GLY A 168 -0.84 -30.32 5.54
N LYS A 169 -0.83 -30.81 6.78
CA LYS A 169 -1.96 -30.77 7.71
C LYS A 169 -1.59 -29.89 8.89
N ASP A 170 -2.51 -29.03 9.33
CA ASP A 170 -2.34 -28.31 10.58
C ASP A 170 -2.39 -29.28 11.79
N ALA A 171 -2.12 -28.74 12.99
CA ALA A 171 -2.20 -29.49 14.24
C ALA A 171 -3.59 -30.11 14.52
N PHE A 172 -4.63 -29.71 13.77
CA PHE A 172 -6.01 -30.18 13.87
C PHE A 172 -6.40 -31.10 12.70
N GLY A 173 -5.46 -31.50 11.86
CA GLY A 173 -5.67 -32.40 10.73
C GLY A 173 -6.38 -31.78 9.53
N ARG A 174 -6.54 -30.45 9.50
CA ARG A 174 -7.19 -29.71 8.40
C ARG A 174 -6.17 -29.43 7.29
N ASN A 175 -6.63 -29.54 6.05
CA ASN A 175 -5.89 -29.11 4.88
C ASN A 175 -6.31 -27.68 4.52
N SER A 176 -5.54 -26.67 4.94
CA SER A 176 -5.67 -25.31 4.41
C SER A 176 -4.52 -25.08 3.45
N ALA A 177 -4.80 -25.07 2.14
CA ALA A 177 -3.76 -24.89 1.12
C ALA A 177 -3.24 -23.43 1.05
N LYS A 178 -4.01 -22.48 1.59
CA LYS A 178 -3.70 -21.05 1.54
C LYS A 178 -4.08 -20.38 2.85
N ALA A 179 -3.31 -19.38 3.25
CA ALA A 179 -3.60 -18.55 4.40
C ALA A 179 -3.26 -17.09 4.12
N ILE A 180 -3.87 -16.19 4.88
CA ILE A 180 -3.56 -14.76 4.88
C ILE A 180 -3.01 -14.39 6.25
N VAL A 181 -1.88 -13.71 6.27
CA VAL A 181 -1.32 -13.10 7.48
C VAL A 181 -1.40 -11.59 7.33
N GLN A 182 -2.14 -10.95 8.25
CA GLN A 182 -2.28 -9.49 8.26
C GLN A 182 -1.36 -8.91 9.31
N ALA A 183 -0.50 -7.96 8.92
CA ALA A 183 0.40 -7.29 9.86
C ALA A 183 -0.32 -6.10 10.52
N PRO A 184 -0.52 -6.10 11.85
CA PRO A 184 -1.17 -5.01 12.56
C PRO A 184 -0.53 -3.65 12.28
N ARG A 185 -1.34 -2.59 12.26
CA ARG A 185 -0.86 -1.21 12.05
C ARG A 185 -0.06 -0.65 13.21
N VAL A 186 -0.21 -1.23 14.41
CA VAL A 186 0.55 -0.85 15.61
C VAL A 186 2.05 -1.19 15.47
N LEU A 187 2.40 -2.16 14.64
CA LEU A 187 3.79 -2.53 14.42
C LEU A 187 4.49 -1.52 13.50
N PRO A 188 5.68 -1.02 13.89
CA PRO A 188 6.46 -0.14 13.03
C PRO A 188 6.88 -0.85 11.74
N ARG A 189 6.81 -0.15 10.61
CA ARG A 189 7.17 -0.73 9.30
C ARG A 189 8.68 -0.82 9.08
N ALA A 190 9.45 0.07 9.71
CA ALA A 190 10.91 0.02 9.77
C ALA A 190 11.32 -0.12 11.23
N ILE A 191 11.99 -1.22 11.55
CA ILE A 191 12.42 -1.55 12.91
C ILE A 191 13.91 -1.21 13.03
N PRO A 192 14.32 -0.33 13.97
CA PRO A 192 15.73 -0.07 14.22
C PRO A 192 16.39 -1.29 14.85
N MET A 193 17.56 -1.66 14.32
CA MET A 193 18.41 -2.70 14.86
C MET A 193 19.53 -2.06 15.70
N PRO A 194 19.96 -2.68 16.82
CA PRO A 194 21.08 -2.18 17.61
C PRO A 194 22.33 -1.95 16.75
N PRO A 195 23.05 -0.82 16.90
CA PRO A 195 24.21 -0.50 16.05
C PRO A 195 25.28 -1.58 16.02
N GLU A 196 25.48 -2.30 17.13
CA GLU A 196 26.49 -3.36 17.24
C GLU A 196 26.14 -4.56 16.35
N ILE A 197 24.85 -4.85 16.18
CA ILE A 197 24.33 -5.95 15.35
C ILE A 197 24.18 -5.48 13.89
N ALA A 198 23.75 -4.24 13.70
CA ALA A 198 23.57 -3.64 12.39
C ALA A 198 24.90 -3.38 11.65
N GLY A 199 26.00 -3.17 12.39
CA GLY A 199 27.29 -2.78 11.81
C GLY A 199 27.29 -1.37 11.20
N CYS A 200 26.37 -0.51 11.65
CA CYS A 200 26.27 0.90 11.25
C CYS A 200 25.52 1.72 12.30
N PRO A 201 25.66 3.06 12.30
CA PRO A 201 24.99 3.91 13.29
C PRO A 201 23.46 3.82 13.25
N HIS A 202 22.87 3.68 12.07
CA HIS A 202 21.42 3.69 11.87
C HIS A 202 20.98 2.54 10.96
N GLY A 203 20.90 1.33 11.51
CA GLY A 203 20.43 0.14 10.81
C GLY A 203 18.92 -0.09 10.98
N PHE A 204 18.23 -0.38 9.89
CA PHE A 204 16.80 -0.69 9.90
C PHE A 204 16.51 -1.99 9.16
N VAL A 205 15.52 -2.73 9.66
CA VAL A 205 14.94 -3.88 8.99
C VAL A 205 13.46 -3.60 8.73
N PHE A 206 12.97 -3.87 7.52
CA PHE A 206 11.54 -3.73 7.23
C PHE A 206 10.74 -4.87 7.86
N LEU A 207 9.58 -4.55 8.43
CA LEU A 207 8.65 -5.53 8.97
C LEU A 207 8.27 -6.59 7.91
N SER A 208 8.14 -6.18 6.64
CA SER A 208 7.87 -7.11 5.55
C SER A 208 8.98 -8.15 5.36
N SER A 209 10.24 -7.76 5.57
CA SER A 209 11.38 -8.68 5.50
C SER A 209 11.38 -9.68 6.67
N ILE A 210 11.07 -9.20 7.88
CA ILE A 210 10.94 -10.05 9.08
C ILE A 210 9.83 -11.08 8.88
N LEU A 211 8.65 -10.62 8.49
CA LEU A 211 7.49 -11.48 8.24
C LEU A 211 7.81 -12.51 7.17
N HIS A 212 8.35 -12.10 6.03
CA HIS A 212 8.66 -13.06 4.97
C HIS A 212 9.71 -14.10 5.42
N ALA A 213 10.68 -13.74 6.26
CA ALA A 213 11.69 -14.68 6.77
C ALA A 213 11.12 -15.71 7.77
N HIS A 214 10.11 -15.33 8.56
CA HIS A 214 9.67 -16.13 9.71
C HIS A 214 8.16 -16.47 9.71
N VAL A 215 7.42 -16.17 8.64
CA VAL A 215 5.98 -16.45 8.57
C VAL A 215 5.65 -17.93 8.80
N GLY A 216 6.57 -18.84 8.48
CA GLY A 216 6.40 -20.28 8.69
C GLY A 216 6.27 -20.69 10.15
N GLU A 217 6.81 -19.90 11.09
CA GLU A 217 6.68 -20.14 12.53
C GLU A 217 5.21 -20.03 13.00
N LEU A 218 4.34 -19.37 12.23
CA LEU A 218 2.89 -19.30 12.51
C LEU A 218 2.14 -20.58 12.17
N PHE A 219 2.75 -21.49 11.40
CA PHE A 219 2.08 -22.61 10.76
C PHE A 219 2.70 -23.95 11.18
N ALA A 220 2.57 -24.27 12.47
CA ALA A 220 3.08 -25.52 13.02
C ALA A 220 2.51 -26.76 12.30
N GLY A 221 3.39 -27.63 11.80
CA GLY A 221 3.03 -28.86 11.08
C GLY A 221 2.82 -28.69 9.57
N MET A 222 2.92 -27.47 9.03
CA MET A 222 2.76 -27.19 7.60
C MET A 222 4.04 -26.61 6.99
N ALA A 223 4.31 -26.97 5.74
CA ALA A 223 5.41 -26.41 4.95
C ALA A 223 4.91 -25.19 4.16
N VAL A 224 5.59 -24.05 4.31
CA VAL A 224 5.33 -22.85 3.50
C VAL A 224 6.00 -23.00 2.14
N GLN A 225 5.21 -22.99 1.06
CA GLN A 225 5.69 -23.07 -0.32
C GLN A 225 5.96 -21.69 -0.93
N GLY A 226 5.17 -20.69 -0.51
CA GLY A 226 5.25 -19.33 -1.03
C GLY A 226 4.72 -18.32 -0.04
N CYS A 227 5.26 -17.10 -0.09
CA CYS A 227 4.84 -15.99 0.75
C CYS A 227 4.90 -14.70 -0.07
N TYR A 228 3.72 -14.14 -0.36
CA TYR A 228 3.58 -13.03 -1.29
C TYR A 228 2.94 -11.84 -0.59
N GLN A 229 3.67 -10.73 -0.52
CA GLN A 229 3.14 -9.50 0.05
C GLN A 229 2.09 -8.90 -0.89
N PHE A 230 1.01 -8.38 -0.30
CA PHE A 230 0.00 -7.65 -1.03
C PHE A 230 -0.65 -6.57 -0.17
N ARG A 231 -1.20 -5.57 -0.86
CA ARG A 231 -1.91 -4.43 -0.27
C ARG A 231 -3.15 -4.13 -1.10
N VAL A 232 -4.26 -3.90 -0.42
CA VAL A 232 -5.52 -3.48 -1.05
C VAL A 232 -5.78 -2.03 -0.68
N THR A 233 -6.09 -1.20 -1.68
CA THR A 233 -6.61 0.15 -1.49
C THR A 233 -8.10 0.16 -1.82
N ARG A 234 -8.92 0.66 -0.91
CA ARG A 234 -10.39 0.62 -0.97
C ARG A 234 -10.98 2.02 -1.05
N ASN A 235 -12.14 2.14 -1.70
CA ASN A 235 -12.91 3.37 -1.71
C ASN A 235 -13.11 3.82 -0.25
N SER A 236 -12.73 5.07 0.02
CA SER A 236 -12.86 5.69 1.34
C SER A 236 -13.78 6.89 1.32
N ASP A 237 -14.48 7.10 0.21
CA ASP A 237 -15.51 8.12 0.05
C ASP A 237 -16.74 7.71 0.86
N LEU A 238 -17.28 8.68 1.60
CA LEU A 238 -18.49 8.53 2.39
C LEU A 238 -19.56 9.30 1.61
N PHE A 239 -20.44 8.58 0.91
CA PHE A 239 -21.53 9.23 0.19
C PHE A 239 -22.59 9.65 1.19
N VAL A 240 -22.59 10.93 1.54
CA VAL A 240 -23.72 11.55 2.22
C VAL A 240 -24.53 12.28 1.17
N ASP A 241 -25.74 11.81 0.92
CA ASP A 241 -26.69 12.53 0.08
C ASP A 241 -27.07 13.84 0.80
N GLU A 242 -26.55 14.96 0.31
CA GLU A 242 -26.81 16.30 0.87
C GLU A 242 -28.29 16.70 0.71
N GLU A 243 -29.03 16.07 -0.21
CA GLU A 243 -30.44 16.35 -0.44
C GLU A 243 -31.36 15.57 0.52
N GLU A 244 -30.96 14.37 0.98
CA GLU A 244 -31.76 13.52 1.88
C GLU A 244 -31.49 13.76 3.39
N VAL A 245 -30.37 14.41 3.76
CA VAL A 245 -29.91 14.40 5.16
C VAL A 245 -29.99 15.77 5.85
N LYS A 246 -30.90 15.89 6.83
CA LYS A 246 -31.04 17.10 7.69
C LYS A 246 -29.86 17.33 8.66
N ASN A 247 -29.04 16.31 8.95
CA ASN A 247 -27.92 16.43 9.89
C ASN A 247 -26.71 15.57 9.46
N LEU A 248 -25.82 16.18 8.67
CA LEU A 248 -24.59 15.56 8.15
C LEU A 248 -23.73 14.88 9.23
N ARG A 249 -23.68 15.42 10.46
CA ARG A 249 -22.84 14.89 11.53
C ARG A 249 -23.27 13.49 11.97
N ILE A 250 -24.58 13.24 12.05
CA ILE A 250 -25.12 11.94 12.51
C ILE A 250 -24.93 10.88 11.42
N SER A 251 -25.16 11.22 10.15
CA SER A 251 -24.95 10.31 9.03
C SER A 251 -23.47 9.95 8.84
N LEU A 252 -22.56 10.94 8.92
CA LEU A 252 -21.13 10.68 8.90
C LEU A 252 -20.69 9.77 10.07
N GLN A 253 -21.27 9.94 11.27
CA GLN A 253 -20.95 9.10 12.43
C GLN A 253 -21.31 7.62 12.21
N GLY A 254 -22.40 7.34 11.49
CA GLY A 254 -22.84 5.98 11.17
C GLY A 254 -21.99 5.28 10.11
N GLU A 255 -21.42 6.03 9.16
CA GLU A 255 -20.61 5.47 8.07
C GLU A 255 -19.10 5.38 8.39
N LEU A 256 -18.61 6.17 9.36
CA LEU A 256 -17.21 6.14 9.80
C LEU A 256 -16.65 4.73 10.12
N PRO A 257 -17.39 3.81 10.78
CA PRO A 257 -16.91 2.44 11.02
C PRO A 257 -16.76 1.59 9.75
N GLN A 258 -17.56 1.88 8.71
CA GLN A 258 -17.54 1.13 7.45
C GLN A 258 -16.51 1.66 6.44
N ARG A 259 -15.93 2.84 6.69
CA ARG A 259 -14.91 3.47 5.82
C ARG A 259 -13.73 2.56 5.46
N HIS A 260 -13.37 1.62 6.33
CA HIS A 260 -12.28 0.67 6.06
C HIS A 260 -12.66 -0.48 5.12
N PHE A 261 -13.94 -0.59 4.73
CA PHE A 261 -14.51 -1.72 3.99
C PHE A 261 -15.18 -1.35 2.67
N GLY A 262 -14.95 -0.15 2.13
CA GLY A 262 -15.43 0.22 0.80
C GLY A 262 -14.91 -0.69 -0.32
N ASP A 263 -15.46 -0.51 -1.52
CA ASP A 263 -15.13 -1.33 -2.70
C ASP A 263 -13.63 -1.29 -3.01
N ALA A 264 -13.07 -2.41 -3.47
CA ALA A 264 -11.65 -2.50 -3.79
C ALA A 264 -11.32 -1.71 -5.07
N VAL A 265 -10.37 -0.78 -4.98
CA VAL A 265 -10.02 0.12 -6.10
C VAL A 265 -8.66 -0.24 -6.71
N ARG A 266 -7.68 -0.60 -5.88
CA ARG A 266 -6.34 -1.00 -6.31
C ARG A 266 -5.86 -2.21 -5.53
N LEU A 267 -5.29 -3.17 -6.23
CA LEU A 267 -4.56 -4.30 -5.66
C LEU A 267 -3.09 -4.15 -6.05
N GLU A 268 -2.21 -4.16 -5.07
CA GLU A 268 -0.76 -4.18 -5.24
C GLU A 268 -0.26 -5.54 -4.73
N VAL A 269 0.49 -6.26 -5.56
CA VAL A 269 1.05 -7.58 -5.25
C VAL A 269 2.53 -7.58 -5.61
N ALA A 270 3.29 -8.49 -5.00
CA ALA A 270 4.64 -8.77 -5.46
C ALA A 270 4.63 -9.25 -6.91
N ASP A 271 5.68 -8.89 -7.67
CA ASP A 271 5.86 -9.26 -9.08
C ASP A 271 5.99 -10.77 -9.29
N ASN A 272 6.44 -11.49 -8.27
CA ASN A 272 6.56 -12.94 -8.23
C ASN A 272 5.33 -13.66 -7.69
N CYS A 273 4.22 -12.96 -7.42
CA CYS A 273 2.97 -13.58 -7.00
C CYS A 273 2.35 -14.36 -8.18
N PRO A 274 2.06 -15.67 -8.03
CA PRO A 274 1.49 -16.51 -9.08
C PRO A 274 0.03 -16.17 -9.40
#